data_AF-A0A0G4NJC2-F1
#
_entry.id   AF-A0A0G4NJC2-F1
#
_cell.length_a   1.000
_cell.length_b   1.000
_cell.length_c   1.000
_cell.angle_alpha   90.00
_cell.angle_beta   90.00
_cell.angle_gamma   90.00
#
_symmetry.space_group_name_H-M   'P 1'
#
loop_
_entity.id
_entity.type
_entity.pdbx_description
1 polymer ?
#
loop_
_entity_poly.entity_id
_entity_poly.type
_entity_poly.pdbx_seq_one_letter_code
_entity_poly.pdbx_strand_id
1 'polypeptide(L)'
;SDSGTTLFKGTVLTSAGALPNARLLVSNGRISYVGRQCGFKADESDATVIECVGSVISPGFINTHEHIEYATVTPLKDIGERADHRHDWRRGLRGHTIRPAPVNGSAVEATAWGELRHLFSGTTSIV
;
A
#
# COMPACT_ATOMS: atom_id res chain seq x y z
N SER A 1 -12.92 -22.25 -7.38
CA SER A 1 -13.16 -21.03 -6.58
C SER A 1 -13.03 -19.85 -7.52
N ASP A 2 -13.99 -18.94 -7.46
CA ASP A 2 -14.43 -18.02 -8.50
C ASP A 2 -13.31 -17.41 -9.38
N SER A 3 -13.18 -17.91 -10.61
CA SER A 3 -12.18 -17.43 -11.56
C SER A 3 -12.80 -16.37 -12.46
N GLY A 4 -13.28 -15.30 -11.81
CA GLY A 4 -13.99 -14.19 -12.47
C GLY A 4 -13.07 -13.35 -13.34
N THR A 5 -13.65 -12.71 -14.35
CA THR A 5 -12.99 -11.68 -15.15
C THR A 5 -13.44 -10.31 -14.66
N THR A 6 -12.50 -9.39 -14.44
CA THR A 6 -12.76 -8.00 -14.04
C THR A 6 -12.14 -7.05 -15.05
N LEU A 7 -12.93 -6.12 -15.55
CA LEU A 7 -12.49 -5.08 -16.46
C LEU A 7 -12.53 -3.72 -15.76
N PHE A 8 -11.37 -3.10 -15.62
CA PHE A 8 -11.24 -1.73 -15.13
C PHE A 8 -11.15 -0.77 -16.31
N LYS A 9 -11.87 0.35 -16.20
CA LYS A 9 -11.95 1.40 -17.22
C LYS A 9 -11.53 2.73 -16.59
N GLY A 10 -10.54 3.41 -17.17
CA GLY A 10 -10.05 4.67 -16.61
C GLY A 10 -8.66 5.06 -17.10
N THR A 11 -7.94 5.85 -16.30
CA THR A 11 -6.53 6.19 -16.55
C THR A 11 -5.64 5.15 -15.88
N VAL A 12 -4.83 4.43 -16.65
CA VAL A 12 -3.89 3.42 -16.12
C VAL A 12 -2.49 4.02 -16.07
N LEU A 13 -1.84 3.98 -14.90
CA LEU A 13 -0.45 4.40 -14.74
C LEU A 13 0.49 3.25 -15.10
N THR A 14 1.42 3.51 -16.00
CA THR A 14 2.44 2.55 -16.45
C THR A 14 3.84 3.13 -16.27
N SER A 15 4.86 2.30 -16.45
CA SER A 15 6.26 2.77 -16.48
C SER A 15 6.55 3.75 -17.63
N ALA A 16 5.75 3.71 -18.70
CA ALA A 16 5.87 4.65 -19.83
C ALA A 16 5.05 5.94 -19.63
N GLY A 17 4.33 6.07 -18.52
CA GLY A 17 3.44 7.19 -18.23
C GLY A 17 1.96 6.80 -18.15
N ALA A 18 1.10 7.81 -18.01
CA ALA A 18 -0.35 7.63 -17.86
C ALA A 18 -1.03 7.34 -19.20
N LEU A 19 -1.88 6.32 -19.23
CA LEU A 19 -2.72 5.95 -20.38
C LEU A 19 -4.17 6.37 -20.11
N PRO A 20 -4.65 7.50 -20.65
CA PRO A 20 -6.04 7.91 -20.52
C PRO A 20 -6.95 7.03 -21.40
N ASN A 21 -8.22 6.88 -21.00
CA ASN A 21 -9.23 6.09 -21.69
C ASN A 21 -8.76 4.64 -21.98
N ALA A 22 -8.16 4.04 -20.97
CA ALA A 22 -7.58 2.71 -21.02
C ALA A 22 -8.53 1.63 -20.48
N ARG A 23 -8.14 0.39 -20.74
CA ARG A 23 -8.74 -0.86 -20.27
C ARG A 23 -7.65 -1.66 -19.57
N LEU A 24 -7.96 -2.16 -18.38
CA LEU A 24 -7.16 -3.16 -17.67
C LEU A 24 -8.07 -4.37 -17.45
N LEU A 25 -7.77 -5.48 -18.11
CA LEU A 25 -8.49 -6.74 -17.94
C LEU A 25 -7.70 -7.65 -17.00
N VAL A 26 -8.36 -8.12 -15.95
CA VAL A 26 -7.83 -9.12 -15.03
C VAL A 26 -8.67 -10.39 -15.18
N SER A 27 -8.01 -11.49 -15.48
CA SER A 27 -8.63 -12.81 -15.60
C SER A 27 -7.84 -13.78 -14.75
N ASN A 28 -8.51 -14.53 -13.87
CA ASN A 28 -7.88 -15.53 -13.00
C ASN A 28 -6.73 -14.96 -12.16
N GLY A 29 -6.93 -13.75 -11.62
CA GLY A 29 -5.93 -13.05 -10.80
C GLY A 29 -4.69 -12.55 -11.56
N ARG A 30 -4.68 -12.61 -12.90
CA ARG A 30 -3.59 -12.11 -13.74
C ARG A 30 -4.09 -11.03 -14.69
N ILE A 31 -3.24 -10.04 -14.94
CA ILE A 31 -3.48 -9.03 -15.96
C ILE A 31 -3.38 -9.69 -17.34
N SER A 32 -4.49 -9.72 -18.08
CA SER A 32 -4.59 -10.29 -19.42
C SER A 32 -4.55 -9.23 -20.53
N TYR A 33 -4.86 -7.98 -20.21
CA TYR A 33 -4.74 -6.85 -21.13
C TYR A 33 -4.51 -5.53 -20.40
N VAL A 34 -3.65 -4.67 -20.95
CA VAL A 34 -3.55 -3.24 -20.61
C VAL A 34 -3.39 -2.45 -21.90
N GLY A 35 -4.23 -1.45 -22.12
CA GLY A 35 -4.10 -0.60 -23.30
C GLY A 35 -5.24 0.36 -23.49
N ARG A 36 -5.16 1.20 -24.53
CA ARG A 36 -6.22 2.14 -24.90
C ARG A 36 -7.45 1.39 -25.40
N GLN A 37 -8.63 1.95 -25.15
CA GLN A 37 -9.92 1.37 -25.58
C GLN A 37 -9.96 0.95 -27.05
N CYS A 38 -9.36 1.71 -27.97
CA CYS A 38 -9.37 1.39 -29.41
C CYS A 38 -8.67 0.06 -29.75
N GLY A 39 -7.72 -0.37 -28.92
CA GLY A 39 -7.01 -1.65 -29.07
C GLY A 39 -7.65 -2.81 -28.33
N PHE A 40 -8.72 -2.58 -27.56
CA PHE A 40 -9.38 -3.62 -26.78
C PHE A 40 -10.34 -4.42 -27.66
N LYS A 41 -10.24 -5.74 -27.62
CA LYS A 41 -10.99 -6.67 -28.49
C LYS A 41 -11.63 -7.85 -27.75
N ALA A 42 -11.42 -7.97 -26.44
CA ALA A 42 -11.97 -9.06 -25.66
C ALA A 42 -13.47 -8.87 -25.42
N ASP A 43 -14.18 -9.97 -25.27
CA ASP A 43 -15.58 -9.95 -24.85
C ASP A 43 -15.70 -9.45 -23.41
N GLU A 44 -16.65 -8.54 -23.17
CA GLU A 44 -16.93 -7.96 -21.85
C GLU A 44 -18.18 -8.57 -21.21
N SER A 45 -18.93 -9.44 -21.90
CA SER A 45 -20.28 -9.88 -21.48
C SER A 45 -20.32 -10.51 -20.09
N ASP A 46 -19.28 -11.26 -19.73
CA ASP A 46 -19.17 -11.98 -18.46
C ASP A 46 -18.19 -11.30 -17.48
N ALA A 47 -17.69 -10.11 -17.82
CA ALA A 47 -16.75 -9.38 -16.98
C ALA A 47 -17.49 -8.49 -15.96
N THR A 48 -17.03 -8.51 -14.71
CA THR A 48 -17.37 -7.44 -13.76
C THR A 48 -16.69 -6.15 -14.20
N VAL A 49 -17.46 -5.12 -14.51
CA VAL A 49 -16.90 -3.84 -14.98
C VAL A 49 -16.80 -2.83 -13.84
N ILE A 50 -15.63 -2.21 -13.71
CA ILE A 50 -15.36 -1.15 -12.73
C ILE A 50 -14.93 0.12 -13.47
N GLU A 51 -15.73 1.18 -13.36
CA GLU A 51 -15.46 2.49 -13.95
C GLU A 51 -14.73 3.39 -12.93
N CYS A 52 -13.47 3.72 -13.20
CA CYS A 52 -12.60 4.51 -12.33
C CYS A 52 -12.58 6.00 -12.72
N VAL A 53 -13.76 6.60 -12.94
CA VAL A 53 -13.89 8.01 -13.36
C VAL A 53 -13.35 8.95 -12.27
N GLY A 54 -12.52 9.92 -12.66
CA GLY A 54 -11.90 10.86 -11.72
C GLY A 54 -10.74 10.28 -10.90
N SER A 55 -10.38 9.02 -11.13
CA SER A 55 -9.32 8.29 -10.42
C SER A 55 -8.30 7.71 -11.39
N VAL A 56 -7.25 7.11 -10.82
CA VAL A 56 -6.23 6.37 -11.57
C VAL A 56 -6.15 4.92 -11.09
N ILE A 57 -5.77 4.04 -12.00
CA ILE A 57 -5.45 2.64 -11.73
C ILE A 57 -3.93 2.55 -11.74
N SER A 58 -3.32 2.17 -10.62
CA SER A 58 -1.86 2.02 -10.49
C SER A 58 -1.49 0.62 -10.03
N PRO A 59 -0.23 0.19 -10.24
CA PRO A 59 0.35 -0.85 -9.40
C PRO A 59 0.21 -0.47 -7.92
N GLY A 60 -0.01 -1.46 -7.06
CA GLY A 60 0.10 -1.26 -5.62
C GLY A 60 1.53 -0.97 -5.22
N PHE A 61 1.72 -0.23 -4.13
CA PHE A 61 3.04 0.05 -3.60
C PHE A 61 3.66 -1.18 -2.93
N ILE A 62 4.99 -1.26 -3.01
CA ILE A 62 5.81 -2.26 -2.31
C ILE A 62 6.57 -1.51 -1.22
N ASN A 63 6.25 -1.80 0.04
CA ASN A 63 7.04 -1.35 1.18
C ASN A 63 8.15 -2.37 1.45
N THR A 64 9.39 -2.02 1.15
CA THR A 64 10.51 -2.97 1.18
C THR A 64 11.11 -3.17 2.57
N HIS A 65 10.67 -2.43 3.59
CA HIS A 65 11.15 -2.58 4.96
C HIS A 65 10.13 -2.01 5.95
N GLU A 66 9.55 -2.86 6.78
CA GLU A 66 8.63 -2.47 7.84
C GLU A 66 8.93 -3.21 9.15
N HIS A 67 8.65 -2.57 10.27
CA HIS A 67 8.60 -3.22 11.57
C HIS A 67 7.14 -3.30 12.00
N ILE A 68 6.39 -4.22 11.38
CA ILE A 68 4.92 -4.17 11.40
C ILE A 68 4.33 -4.35 12.80
N GLU A 69 5.05 -5.01 13.72
CA GLU A 69 4.58 -5.11 15.11
C GLU A 69 4.61 -3.77 15.86
N TYR A 70 5.32 -2.76 15.35
CA TYR A 70 5.35 -1.40 15.91
C TYR A 70 4.22 -0.52 15.37
N ALA A 71 3.28 -1.08 14.62
CA ALA A 71 2.16 -0.38 14.00
C ALA A 71 1.27 0.43 14.96
N THR A 72 1.23 0.03 16.24
CA THR A 72 0.41 0.68 17.28
C THR A 72 1.20 1.70 18.10
N VAL A 73 2.52 1.83 17.86
CA VAL A 73 3.35 2.84 18.50
C VAL A 73 3.03 4.21 17.89
N THR A 74 2.58 5.13 18.73
CA THR A 74 2.35 6.51 18.32
C THR A 74 3.65 7.33 18.36
N PRO A 75 3.75 8.41 17.56
CA PRO A 75 4.87 9.34 17.67
C PRO A 75 5.06 9.79 19.13
N LEU A 76 6.28 9.64 19.63
CA LEU A 76 6.61 10.01 21.00
C LEU A 76 6.45 11.53 21.17
N LYS A 77 5.85 11.96 22.28
CA LYS A 77 5.67 13.38 22.61
C LYS A 77 7.01 14.14 22.52
N ASP A 78 7.01 15.33 21.93
CA ASP A 78 8.20 16.17 21.97
C ASP A 78 8.49 16.64 23.41
N ILE A 79 9.75 16.49 23.84
CA ILE A 79 10.24 16.90 25.15
C ILE A 79 11.28 18.04 25.06
N GLY A 80 11.54 18.57 23.86
CA GLY A 80 12.52 19.63 23.62
C GLY A 80 13.98 19.14 23.56
N GLU A 81 14.22 17.85 23.73
CA GLU A 81 15.55 17.23 23.68
C GLU A 81 15.88 16.74 22.26
N ARG A 82 17.04 17.14 21.73
CA ARG A 82 17.56 16.64 20.45
C ARG A 82 18.59 15.55 20.71
N ALA A 83 18.61 14.52 19.87
CA ALA A 83 19.55 13.39 19.98
C ALA A 83 20.45 13.34 18.74
N ASP A 84 21.76 13.22 18.95
CA ASP A 84 22.75 13.14 17.86
C ASP A 84 22.96 11.70 17.36
N HIS A 85 22.65 10.70 18.18
CA HIS A 85 22.78 9.29 17.84
C HIS A 85 21.63 8.44 18.39
N ARG A 86 21.23 7.38 17.69
CA ARG A 86 20.03 6.59 18.04
C ARG A 86 20.01 6.02 19.46
N HIS A 87 21.18 5.78 20.06
CA HIS A 87 21.29 5.24 21.42
C HIS A 87 21.14 6.31 22.50
N ASP A 88 21.18 7.60 22.15
CA ASP A 88 20.79 8.67 23.06
C ASP A 88 19.36 8.48 23.52
N TRP A 89 18.43 8.42 22.57
CA TRP A 89 17.03 8.26 22.91
C TRP A 89 16.65 6.81 23.22
N ARG A 90 17.15 5.80 22.50
CA ARG A 90 16.71 4.40 22.70
C ARG A 90 17.28 3.76 23.98
N ARG A 91 18.43 4.24 24.46
CA ARG A 91 19.14 3.66 25.62
C ARG A 91 19.44 4.68 26.72
N GLY A 92 19.13 5.97 26.53
CA GLY A 92 19.46 7.02 27.51
C GLY A 92 20.96 7.29 27.65
N LEU A 93 21.75 7.12 26.58
CA LEU A 93 23.21 7.34 26.64
C LEU A 93 23.56 8.82 26.59
N ARG A 94 24.81 9.19 26.96
CA ARG A 94 25.34 10.56 26.91
C ARG A 94 24.47 11.61 27.64
N GLY A 95 23.75 11.20 28.68
CA GLY A 95 22.91 12.09 29.50
C GLY A 95 21.51 12.34 28.93
N HIS A 96 21.11 11.61 27.89
CA HIS A 96 19.81 11.75 27.25
C HIS A 96 18.69 10.98 27.97
N THR A 97 17.45 11.45 27.80
CA THR A 97 16.27 10.79 28.35
C THR A 97 15.94 9.53 27.56
N ILE A 98 15.85 8.36 28.21
CA ILE A 98 15.40 7.13 27.56
C ILE A 98 13.94 7.27 27.08
N ARG A 99 13.69 6.93 25.82
CA ARG A 99 12.37 7.03 25.18
C ARG A 99 11.86 5.63 24.83
N PRO A 100 11.12 4.96 25.73
CA PRO A 100 10.53 3.67 25.45
C PRO A 100 9.42 3.80 24.40
N ALA A 101 9.31 2.79 23.54
CA ALA A 101 8.29 2.67 22.50
C ALA A 101 7.53 1.36 22.69
N PRO A 102 6.71 1.23 23.74
CA PRO A 102 5.97 0.00 24.00
C PRO A 102 4.94 -0.22 22.89
N VAL A 103 4.94 -1.41 22.30
CA VAL A 103 3.85 -1.86 21.43
C VAL A 103 2.60 -2.02 22.29
N ASN A 104 1.48 -1.45 21.84
CA ASN A 104 0.19 -1.64 22.48
C ASN A 104 -0.51 -2.85 21.87
N GLY A 105 -1.05 -3.73 22.71
CA GLY A 105 -1.68 -4.98 22.29
C GLY A 105 -0.70 -6.10 21.94
N SER A 106 -1.23 -7.17 21.37
CA SER A 106 -0.44 -8.31 20.88
C SER A 106 0.23 -8.00 19.53
N ALA A 107 1.27 -8.76 19.20
CA ALA A 107 1.91 -8.67 17.89
C ALA A 107 0.92 -8.94 16.75
N VAL A 108 -0.04 -9.85 16.94
CA VAL A 108 -1.09 -10.16 15.95
C VAL A 108 -2.00 -8.97 15.69
N GLU A 109 -2.47 -8.30 16.75
CA GLU A 109 -3.31 -7.11 16.64
C GLU A 109 -2.56 -5.93 16.01
N ALA A 110 -1.29 -5.75 16.39
CA ALA A 110 -0.44 -4.73 15.79
C ALA A 110 -0.20 -4.99 14.30
N THR A 111 0.09 -6.24 13.91
CA THR A 111 0.23 -6.63 12.50
C THR A 111 -1.05 -6.37 11.72
N ALA A 112 -2.21 -6.81 12.21
CA ALA A 112 -3.49 -6.58 11.54
C ALA A 112 -3.81 -5.08 11.37
N TRP A 113 -3.49 -4.28 12.40
CA TRP A 113 -3.60 -2.82 12.31
C TRP A 113 -2.62 -2.22 11.29
N GLY A 114 -1.40 -2.74 11.21
CA GLY A 114 -0.40 -2.37 10.21
C GLY A 114 -0.88 -2.65 8.79
N GLU A 115 -1.32 -3.88 8.51
CA GLU A 115 -1.87 -4.29 7.22
C GLU A 115 -3.03 -3.40 6.78
N LEU A 116 -3.94 -3.07 7.70
CA LEU A 116 -5.07 -2.18 7.41
C LEU A 116 -4.61 -0.78 7.00
N ARG A 117 -3.62 -0.20 7.71
CA ARG A 117 -3.05 1.11 7.34
C ARG A 117 -2.38 1.07 5.96
N HIS A 118 -1.67 -0.01 5.66
CA HIS A 118 -1.05 -0.22 4.36
C HIS A 118 -2.10 -0.33 3.24
N LEU A 119 -3.19 -1.05 3.46
CA LEU A 119 -4.30 -1.17 2.51
C LEU A 119 -4.90 0.20 2.17
N PHE A 120 -5.17 1.05 3.16
CA PHE A 120 -5.69 2.41 2.93
C PHE A 120 -4.72 3.32 2.16
N SER A 121 -3.42 3.04 2.21
CA SER A 121 -2.39 3.78 1.48
C SER A 121 -2.11 3.24 0.07
N GLY A 122 -2.77 2.14 -0.34
CA GLY A 122 -2.51 1.49 -1.62
C GLY A 122 -1.28 0.58 -1.65
N THR A 123 -0.74 0.20 -0.50
CA THR A 123 0.35 -0.79 -0.40
C THR A 123 -0.22 -2.20 -0.53
N THR A 124 0.41 -3.04 -1.35
CA THR A 124 -0.03 -4.43 -1.59
C THR A 124 1.01 -5.47 -1.18
N SER A 125 2.23 -5.04 -0.84
CA SER A 125 3.30 -5.93 -0.38
C SER A 125 4.17 -5.21 0.64
N ILE A 126 4.53 -5.92 1.71
CA ILE A 126 5.34 -5.44 2.82
C ILE A 126 6.38 -6.52 3.12
N VAL A 127 7.60 -6.12 3.44
CA VAL A 127 8.71 -7.01 3.85
C VAL A 127 9.10 -6.69 5.28
#